data_AF-A0A1M3QG71-F1
#
_entry.id   AF-A0A1M3QG71-F1
#
_cell.length_a   1.000
_cell.length_b   1.000
_cell.length_c   1.000
_cell.angle_alpha   90.00
_cell.angle_beta   90.00
_cell.angle_gamma   90.00
#
_symmetry.space_group_name_H-M   'P 1'
#
loop_
_entity.id
_entity.type
_entity.pdbx_description
1 polymer ?
#
loop_
_entity_poly.entity_id
_entity_poly.type
_entity_poly.pdbx_seq_one_letter_code
_entity_poly.pdbx_strand_id
1 'polypeptide(L)'
;MTLKYLLFEKDYLENQLYYASRSQIAKKYKRGTINNAVLTITMITIYFFILGNFSFLLWFILFCVVFLIIAPFMALRRLKKAYQNSIAQLFKNRFGLTSTVEFKLSSIIDSDSMRVSEIFHSALQSVEETGTYFFIWTKYGENLIIPKSEVDKDAVKNYLLQLAEQIKIPYNSDLSWKWK
;
A
#
# COMPACT_ATOMS: atom_id res chain seq x y z
N MET A 1 12.27 -23.92 6.51
CA MET A 1 12.99 -22.71 6.98
C MET A 1 12.10 -22.01 8.01
N THR A 2 12.66 -21.48 9.10
CA THR A 2 11.89 -20.75 10.11
C THR A 2 12.46 -19.35 10.29
N LEU A 3 11.59 -18.34 10.30
CA LEU A 3 11.93 -16.93 10.48
C LEU A 3 11.19 -16.40 11.71
N LYS A 4 11.85 -15.55 12.48
CA LYS A 4 11.23 -14.82 13.59
C LYS A 4 11.56 -13.35 13.45
N TYR A 5 10.55 -12.50 13.46
CA TYR A 5 10.71 -11.06 13.31
C TYR A 5 9.54 -10.32 13.97
N LEU A 6 9.71 -9.02 14.14
CA LEU A 6 8.72 -8.12 14.70
C LEU A 6 8.09 -7.32 13.56
N LEU A 7 6.78 -7.08 13.67
CA LEU A 7 6.06 -6.21 12.77
C LEU A 7 5.52 -5.00 13.52
N PHE A 8 5.73 -3.83 12.94
CA PHE A 8 5.24 -2.55 13.42
C PHE A 8 4.29 -1.92 12.39
N GLU A 9 3.60 -0.86 12.79
CA GLU A 9 2.63 -0.14 11.95
C GLU A 9 3.22 0.24 10.58
N LYS A 10 4.50 0.64 10.55
CA LYS A 10 5.20 1.03 9.32
C LYS A 10 5.24 -0.09 8.29
N ASP A 11 5.43 -1.34 8.72
CA ASP A 11 5.60 -2.47 7.81
C ASP A 11 4.28 -2.81 7.11
N TYR A 12 3.18 -2.80 7.86
CA TYR A 12 1.82 -2.92 7.31
C TYR A 12 1.48 -1.77 6.38
N LEU A 13 1.88 -0.55 6.73
CA LEU A 13 1.61 0.64 5.93
C LEU A 13 2.34 0.56 4.58
N GLU A 14 3.62 0.19 4.57
CA GLU A 14 4.40 0.04 3.35
C GLU A 14 3.81 -1.02 2.43
N ASN A 15 3.37 -2.17 2.98
CA ASN A 15 2.68 -3.19 2.19
C ASN A 15 1.39 -2.66 1.52
N GLN A 16 0.54 -1.94 2.27
CA GLN A 16 -0.69 -1.38 1.70
C GLN A 16 -0.42 -0.29 0.67
N LEU A 17 0.57 0.57 0.90
CA LEU A 17 0.98 1.61 -0.06
C LEU A 17 1.58 1.00 -1.33
N TYR A 18 2.41 -0.04 -1.19
CA TYR A 18 2.98 -0.79 -2.31
C TYR A 18 1.86 -1.43 -3.15
N TYR A 19 0.95 -2.14 -2.50
CA TYR A 19 -0.24 -2.70 -3.17
C TYR A 19 -1.07 -1.63 -3.88
N ALA A 20 -1.36 -0.51 -3.22
CA ALA A 20 -2.17 0.58 -3.79
C ALA A 20 -1.50 1.25 -5.01
N SER A 21 -0.17 1.30 -5.04
CA SER A 21 0.60 1.85 -6.16
C SER A 21 0.48 0.98 -7.42
N ARG A 22 0.37 -0.34 -7.25
CA ARG A 22 0.25 -1.31 -8.34
C ARG A 22 -1.17 -1.56 -8.83
N SER A 23 -2.15 -1.59 -7.93
CA SER A 23 -3.54 -2.01 -8.20
C SER A 23 -4.43 -0.93 -8.86
N GLN A 24 -3.83 0.14 -9.40
CA GLN A 24 -4.53 1.34 -9.87
C GLN A 24 -5.34 2.10 -8.80
N ILE A 25 -5.40 1.62 -7.55
CA ILE A 25 -6.17 2.25 -6.46
C ILE A 25 -5.72 3.69 -6.25
N ALA A 26 -4.41 3.92 -6.14
CA ALA A 26 -3.87 5.27 -5.98
C ALA A 26 -4.23 6.17 -7.18
N LYS A 27 -4.19 5.64 -8.41
CA LYS A 27 -4.57 6.37 -9.62
C LYS A 27 -6.07 6.73 -9.63
N LYS A 28 -6.94 5.78 -9.28
CA LYS A 28 -8.40 5.99 -9.18
C LYS A 28 -8.75 7.00 -8.09
N TYR A 29 -8.11 6.89 -6.92
CA TYR A 29 -8.31 7.82 -5.80
C TYR A 29 -7.89 9.25 -6.17
N LYS A 30 -6.73 9.40 -6.82
CA LYS A 30 -6.25 10.69 -7.35
C LYS A 30 -7.23 11.29 -8.38
N ARG A 31 -7.65 10.50 -9.37
CA ARG A 31 -8.61 10.94 -10.40
C ARG A 31 -9.95 11.34 -9.80
N GLY A 32 -10.50 10.55 -8.87
CA GLY A 32 -11.75 10.87 -8.18
C GLY A 32 -11.66 12.18 -7.40
N THR A 33 -10.54 12.41 -6.71
CA THR A 33 -10.31 13.67 -5.98
C THR A 33 -10.24 14.87 -6.92
N ILE A 34 -9.54 14.73 -8.05
CA ILE A 34 -9.44 15.80 -9.06
C ILE A 34 -10.80 16.05 -9.72
N ASN A 35 -11.53 15.01 -10.11
CA ASN A 35 -12.85 15.16 -10.73
C ASN A 35 -13.83 15.86 -9.79
N ASN A 36 -13.85 15.48 -8.50
CA ASN A 36 -14.67 16.15 -7.51
C ASN A 36 -14.26 17.62 -7.32
N ALA A 37 -12.96 17.92 -7.32
CA ALA A 37 -12.46 19.30 -7.24
C ALA A 37 -12.86 20.14 -8.48
N VAL A 38 -12.76 19.58 -9.68
CA VAL A 38 -13.17 20.27 -10.91
C VAL A 38 -14.67 20.54 -10.90
N LEU A 39 -15.48 19.57 -10.46
CA LEU A 39 -16.92 19.74 -10.33
C LEU A 39 -17.29 20.87 -9.36
N THR A 40 -16.69 20.90 -8.17
CA THR A 40 -16.97 21.95 -7.17
C THR A 40 -16.51 23.33 -7.65
N ILE A 41 -15.33 23.43 -8.27
CA ILE A 41 -14.83 24.66 -8.89
C ILE A 41 -15.79 25.16 -9.97
N THR A 42 -16.30 24.27 -10.81
CA THR A 42 -17.21 24.61 -11.90
C THR A 42 -18.54 25.18 -11.36
N MET A 43 -19.12 24.53 -10.34
CA MET A 43 -20.34 25.01 -9.69
C MET A 43 -20.17 26.41 -9.07
N ILE A 44 -19.05 26.65 -8.37
CA ILE A 44 -18.76 27.94 -7.74
C ILE A 44 -18.51 29.03 -8.80
N THR A 45 -17.82 28.69 -9.90
CA THR A 45 -17.57 29.63 -11.01
C THR A 45 -18.87 30.09 -11.66
N ILE A 46 -19.79 29.15 -11.94
CA ILE A 46 -21.12 29.46 -12.50
C ILE A 46 -21.89 30.37 -11.55
N TYR A 47 -21.85 30.08 -10.24
CA TYR A 47 -22.50 30.91 -9.22
C TYR A 47 -21.99 32.36 -9.23
N PHE A 48 -20.66 32.57 -9.26
CA PHE A 48 -20.10 33.93 -9.33
C PHE A 48 -20.35 34.63 -10.67
N PHE A 49 -20.41 33.89 -11.77
CA PHE A 49 -20.74 34.43 -13.09
C PHE A 49 -22.15 35.02 -13.13
N ILE A 50 -23.13 34.33 -12.53
CA ILE A 50 -24.53 34.80 -12.44
C ILE A 50 -24.62 36.08 -11.60
N LEU A 51 -23.79 36.24 -10.57
CA LEU A 51 -23.76 37.44 -9.71
C LEU A 51 -23.11 38.66 -10.37
N GLY A 52 -22.51 38.53 -11.56
CA GLY A 52 -21.90 39.66 -12.29
C GLY A 52 -20.62 40.24 -11.66
N ASN A 53 -20.05 39.57 -10.66
CA ASN A 53 -18.87 40.06 -9.91
C ASN A 53 -17.55 39.68 -10.61
N PHE A 54 -17.23 40.36 -11.70
CA PHE A 54 -16.05 40.06 -12.54
C PHE A 54 -14.72 40.12 -11.78
N SER A 55 -14.55 41.05 -10.85
CA SER A 55 -13.32 41.17 -10.05
C SER A 55 -13.07 39.94 -9.17
N PHE A 56 -14.13 39.39 -8.56
CA PHE A 56 -14.02 38.18 -7.73
C PHE A 56 -13.77 36.93 -8.57
N LEU A 57 -14.36 36.86 -9.77
CA LEU A 57 -14.17 35.74 -10.69
C LEU A 57 -12.70 35.57 -11.11
N LEU A 58 -11.99 36.67 -11.36
CA LEU A 58 -10.58 36.63 -11.77
C LEU A 58 -9.68 36.10 -10.63
N TRP A 59 -9.89 36.57 -9.39
CA TRP A 59 -9.20 36.04 -8.21
C TRP A 59 -9.51 34.56 -7.96
N PHE A 60 -10.76 34.16 -8.17
CA PHE A 60 -11.18 32.77 -8.00
C PHE A 60 -10.52 31.84 -9.01
N ILE A 61 -10.42 32.22 -10.28
CA ILE A 61 -9.74 31.43 -11.32
C ILE A 61 -8.27 31.20 -10.94
N LEU A 62 -7.57 32.24 -10.48
CA LEU A 62 -6.17 32.11 -10.04
C LEU A 62 -6.05 31.10 -8.88
N PHE A 63 -6.95 31.19 -7.90
CA PHE A 63 -7.02 30.25 -6.78
C PHE A 63 -7.28 28.80 -7.25
N CYS A 64 -8.19 28.61 -8.21
CA CYS A 64 -8.52 27.30 -8.76
C CYS A 64 -7.33 26.65 -9.47
N VAL A 65 -6.55 27.42 -10.24
CA VAL A 65 -5.34 26.91 -10.89
C VAL A 65 -4.34 26.41 -9.85
N VAL A 66 -4.08 27.21 -8.82
CA VAL A 66 -3.19 26.81 -7.71
C VAL A 66 -3.73 25.57 -7.00
N PHE A 67 -5.04 25.51 -6.74
CA PHE A 67 -5.67 24.39 -6.07
C PHE A 67 -5.57 23.09 -6.88
N LEU A 68 -5.75 23.13 -8.20
CA LEU A 68 -5.63 21.95 -9.07
C LEU A 68 -4.21 21.39 -9.11
N ILE A 69 -3.19 22.25 -8.98
CA ILE A 69 -1.79 21.83 -8.87
C ILE A 69 -1.54 21.10 -7.54
N ILE A 70 -2.14 21.56 -6.44
CA ILE A 70 -1.92 21.02 -5.09
C ILE A 70 -2.82 19.80 -4.78
N ALA A 71 -4.01 19.72 -5.36
CA ALA A 71 -4.99 18.65 -5.19
C ALA A 71 -4.42 17.21 -5.30
N PRO A 72 -3.61 16.85 -6.32
CA PRO A 72 -3.07 15.50 -6.42
C PRO A 72 -2.15 15.11 -5.26
N PHE A 73 -1.37 16.06 -4.74
CA PHE A 73 -0.49 15.82 -3.60
C PHE A 73 -1.29 15.63 -2.31
N MET A 74 -2.37 16.42 -2.13
CA MET A 74 -3.28 16.25 -0.99
C MET A 74 -4.00 14.89 -1.03
N ALA A 75 -4.41 14.44 -2.23
CA ALA A 75 -5.08 13.16 -2.40
C ALA A 75 -4.23 11.98 -1.90
N LEU A 76 -2.95 11.94 -2.30
CA LEU A 76 -2.04 10.87 -1.88
C LEU A 76 -1.72 10.93 -0.39
N ARG A 77 -1.60 12.14 0.19
CA ARG A 77 -1.44 12.31 1.65
C ARG A 77 -2.68 11.82 2.41
N ARG A 78 -3.88 12.12 1.93
CA ARG A 78 -5.14 11.64 2.53
C ARG A 78 -5.25 10.12 2.45
N LEU A 79 -4.90 9.52 1.33
CA LEU A 79 -4.90 8.07 1.16
C LEU A 79 -3.92 7.39 2.14
N LYS A 80 -2.69 7.91 2.25
CA LYS A 80 -1.72 7.41 3.24
C LYS A 80 -2.27 7.50 4.66
N LYS A 81 -2.88 8.63 5.03
CA LYS A 81 -3.47 8.84 6.36
C LYS A 81 -4.66 7.90 6.61
N ALA A 82 -5.48 7.63 5.59
CA ALA A 82 -6.58 6.68 5.69
C ALA A 82 -6.06 5.28 6.00
N TYR A 83 -5.03 4.81 5.28
CA TYR A 83 -4.41 3.51 5.56
C TYR A 83 -3.77 3.47 6.95
N GLN A 84 -3.04 4.52 7.35
CA GLN A 84 -2.49 4.61 8.71
C GLN A 84 -3.58 4.45 9.78
N ASN A 85 -4.69 5.18 9.64
CA ASN A 85 -5.79 5.09 10.58
C ASN A 85 -6.41 3.68 10.61
N SER A 86 -6.64 3.07 9.43
CA SER A 86 -7.18 1.70 9.35
C SER A 86 -6.23 0.68 9.98
N ILE A 87 -4.92 0.81 9.76
CA ILE A 87 -3.91 -0.08 10.34
C ILE A 87 -3.85 0.09 11.85
N ALA A 88 -3.81 1.33 12.33
CA ALA A 88 -3.80 1.65 13.76
C ALA A 88 -5.05 1.16 14.49
N GLN A 89 -6.18 0.98 13.79
CA GLN A 89 -7.39 0.39 14.36
C GLN A 89 -7.39 -1.14 14.31
N LEU A 90 -7.04 -1.74 13.16
CA LEU A 90 -7.13 -3.18 12.93
C LEU A 90 -5.99 -3.98 13.57
N PHE A 91 -4.78 -3.41 13.57
CA PHE A 91 -3.55 -4.10 13.98
C PHE A 91 -2.96 -3.57 15.28
N LYS A 92 -3.66 -2.69 16.02
CA LYS A 92 -3.17 -2.07 17.27
C LYS A 92 -2.60 -3.09 18.25
N ASN A 93 -3.29 -4.22 18.39
CA ASN A 93 -2.94 -5.27 19.34
C ASN A 93 -1.91 -6.26 18.78
N ARG A 94 -1.48 -6.09 17.52
CA ARG A 94 -0.49 -6.96 16.86
C ARG A 94 0.90 -6.32 16.75
N PHE A 95 1.03 -5.00 16.99
CA PHE A 95 2.31 -4.32 16.87
C PHE A 95 3.31 -4.79 17.91
N GLY A 96 4.53 -5.08 17.48
CA GLY A 96 5.62 -5.50 18.35
C GLY A 96 5.48 -6.93 18.90
N LEU A 97 4.53 -7.72 18.38
CA LEU A 97 4.49 -9.14 18.65
C LEU A 97 5.46 -9.90 17.75
N THR A 98 6.00 -11.00 18.24
CA THR A 98 6.94 -11.85 17.48
C THR A 98 6.15 -12.72 16.52
N SER A 99 6.18 -12.36 15.24
CA SER A 99 5.67 -13.20 14.16
C SER A 99 6.72 -14.26 13.84
N THR A 100 6.28 -15.51 13.80
CA THR A 100 7.08 -16.67 13.43
C THR A 100 6.53 -17.26 12.15
N VAL A 101 7.36 -17.28 11.11
CA VAL A 101 7.01 -17.83 9.81
C VAL A 101 7.77 -19.13 9.60
N GLU A 102 7.03 -20.22 9.44
CA GLU A 102 7.56 -21.53 9.13
C GLU A 102 7.19 -21.94 7.70
N PHE A 103 8.20 -22.13 6.86
CA PHE A 103 8.01 -22.65 5.52
C PHE A 103 8.07 -24.17 5.52
N LYS A 104 6.94 -24.80 5.18
CA LYS A 104 6.78 -26.25 4.98
C LYS A 104 6.77 -26.60 3.49
N LEU A 105 6.74 -27.91 3.19
CA LEU A 105 6.75 -28.42 1.81
C LEU A 105 5.56 -27.93 0.98
N SER A 106 4.36 -27.85 1.57
CA SER A 106 3.10 -27.56 0.88
C SER A 106 2.40 -26.27 1.36
N SER A 107 2.88 -25.69 2.48
CA SER A 107 2.27 -24.54 3.13
C SER A 107 3.30 -23.64 3.80
N ILE A 108 2.89 -22.42 4.11
CA ILE A 108 3.58 -21.45 4.94
C ILE A 108 2.71 -21.24 6.18
N ILE A 109 3.28 -21.43 7.36
CA ILE A 109 2.61 -21.15 8.62
C ILE A 109 3.11 -19.81 9.13
N ASP A 110 2.22 -18.85 9.25
CA ASP A 110 2.44 -17.58 9.94
C ASP A 110 1.72 -17.64 11.28
N SER A 111 2.50 -17.65 12.36
CA SER A 111 2.00 -17.68 13.72
C SER A 111 2.50 -16.50 14.52
N ASP A 112 1.60 -15.98 15.35
CA ASP A 112 1.84 -14.94 16.33
C ASP A 112 1.11 -15.32 17.63
N SER A 113 1.38 -14.63 18.73
CA SER A 113 0.78 -14.90 20.04
C SER A 113 -0.76 -14.86 20.04
N MET A 114 -1.36 -14.21 19.04
CA MET A 114 -2.81 -14.07 18.90
C MET A 114 -3.45 -14.98 17.83
N ARG A 115 -2.68 -15.49 16.87
CA ARG A 115 -3.24 -16.25 15.73
C ARG A 115 -2.20 -17.18 15.12
N VAL A 116 -2.65 -18.35 14.68
CA VAL A 116 -1.92 -19.20 13.74
C VAL A 116 -2.69 -19.22 12.42
N SER A 117 -2.00 -18.92 11.33
CA SER A 117 -2.53 -18.97 9.97
C SER A 117 -1.66 -19.88 9.11
N GLU A 118 -2.30 -20.79 8.38
CA GLU A 118 -1.65 -21.65 7.40
C GLU A 118 -2.07 -21.24 5.99
N ILE A 119 -1.08 -20.94 5.16
CA ILE A 119 -1.24 -20.46 3.79
C ILE A 119 -0.69 -21.55 2.86
N PHE A 120 -1.57 -22.20 2.10
CA PHE A 120 -1.14 -23.19 1.12
C PHE A 120 -0.42 -22.53 -0.05
N HIS A 121 0.57 -23.22 -0.63
CA HIS A 121 1.30 -22.69 -1.78
C HIS A 121 0.41 -22.41 -3.00
N SER A 122 -0.72 -23.12 -3.13
CA SER A 122 -1.73 -22.88 -4.17
C SER A 122 -2.45 -21.53 -4.04
N ALA A 123 -2.50 -20.99 -2.83
CA ALA A 123 -3.07 -19.68 -2.52
C ALA A 123 -2.08 -18.54 -2.77
N LEU A 124 -0.80 -18.81 -3.03
CA LEU A 124 0.17 -17.78 -3.37
C LEU A 124 -0.12 -17.22 -4.77
N GLN A 125 0.00 -15.91 -4.89
CA GLN A 125 -0.25 -15.19 -6.14
C GLN A 125 1.05 -14.66 -6.74
N SER A 126 1.85 -13.95 -5.95
CA SER A 126 3.12 -13.37 -6.39
C SER A 126 4.05 -13.11 -5.22
N VAL A 127 5.34 -13.01 -5.52
CA VAL A 127 6.36 -12.50 -4.60
C VAL A 127 6.83 -11.16 -5.13
N GLU A 128 6.83 -10.15 -4.28
CA GLU A 128 7.24 -8.79 -4.61
C GLU A 128 8.39 -8.38 -3.69
N GLU A 129 9.52 -8.04 -4.27
CA GLU A 129 10.71 -7.57 -3.57
C GLU A 129 10.81 -6.05 -3.70
N THR A 130 10.90 -5.35 -2.57
CA THR A 130 11.22 -3.92 -2.52
C THR A 130 12.61 -3.71 -1.93
N GLY A 131 13.10 -2.46 -1.88
CA GLY A 131 14.38 -2.15 -1.24
C GLY A 131 14.46 -2.55 0.23
N THR A 132 13.32 -2.60 0.93
CA THR A 132 13.24 -2.79 2.39
C THR A 132 12.45 -4.03 2.83
N TYR A 133 11.58 -4.59 1.99
CA TYR A 133 10.71 -5.71 2.34
C TYR A 133 10.65 -6.77 1.24
N PHE A 134 10.35 -8.00 1.64
CA PHE A 134 9.73 -9.00 0.76
C PHE A 134 8.25 -9.11 1.11
N PHE A 135 7.39 -9.01 0.11
CA PHE A 135 5.95 -9.21 0.24
C PHE A 135 5.56 -10.48 -0.51
N ILE A 136 4.83 -11.36 0.17
CA ILE A 136 4.23 -12.53 -0.47
C ILE A 136 2.73 -12.29 -0.53
N TRP A 137 2.22 -12.10 -1.74
CA TRP A 137 0.81 -11.84 -1.96
C TRP A 137 0.05 -13.14 -2.11
N THR A 138 -1.08 -13.20 -1.42
CA THR A 138 -1.98 -14.34 -1.47
C THR A 138 -3.22 -13.97 -2.27
N LYS A 139 -3.83 -14.96 -2.95
CA LYS A 139 -5.09 -14.78 -3.67
C LYS A 139 -6.25 -14.50 -2.71
N TYR A 140 -6.17 -15.09 -1.52
CA TYR A 140 -7.22 -15.07 -0.52
C TYR A 140 -6.59 -14.78 0.84
N GLY A 141 -6.75 -13.56 1.34
CA GLY A 141 -6.43 -13.22 2.73
C GLY A 141 -5.26 -12.26 2.88
N GLU A 142 -4.53 -12.43 3.99
CA GLU A 142 -3.46 -11.54 4.40
C GLU A 142 -2.18 -11.83 3.60
N ASN A 143 -1.49 -10.77 3.23
CA ASN A 143 -0.17 -10.83 2.62
C ASN A 143 0.88 -11.05 3.70
N LEU A 144 1.86 -11.89 3.42
CA LEU A 144 3.01 -12.04 4.30
C LEU A 144 3.99 -10.89 4.10
N ILE A 145 4.43 -10.29 5.19
CA ILE A 145 5.39 -9.18 5.20
C ILE A 145 6.66 -9.66 5.87
N ILE A 146 7.79 -9.62 5.17
CA ILE A 146 9.10 -9.99 5.72
C ILE A 146 10.03 -8.76 5.64
N PRO A 147 10.38 -8.15 6.78
CA PRO A 147 11.30 -7.02 6.82
C PRO A 147 12.74 -7.48 6.56
N LYS A 148 13.41 -6.87 5.57
CA LYS A 148 14.82 -7.18 5.25
C LYS A 148 15.80 -6.80 6.36
N SER A 149 15.41 -5.95 7.30
CA SER A 149 16.26 -5.51 8.42
C SER A 149 16.43 -6.57 9.50
N GLU A 150 15.51 -7.54 9.60
CA GLU A 150 15.48 -8.51 10.70
C GLU A 150 15.81 -9.95 10.25
N VAL A 151 16.07 -10.15 8.96
CA VAL A 151 16.34 -11.46 8.37
C VAL A 151 17.59 -11.42 7.50
N ASP A 152 18.19 -12.60 7.27
CA ASP A 152 19.24 -12.76 6.28
C ASP A 152 18.64 -12.58 4.86
N LYS A 153 18.93 -11.42 4.27
CA LYS A 153 18.35 -10.98 3.00
C LYS A 153 18.67 -11.94 1.87
N ASP A 154 19.90 -12.44 1.81
CA ASP A 154 20.36 -13.26 0.69
C ASP A 154 19.82 -14.69 0.81
N ALA A 155 19.81 -15.24 2.03
CA ALA A 155 19.19 -16.54 2.29
C ALA A 155 17.68 -16.53 1.98
N VAL A 156 16.95 -15.53 2.47
CA VAL A 156 15.51 -15.39 2.21
C VAL A 156 15.23 -15.15 0.74
N LYS A 157 16.02 -14.30 0.07
CA LYS A 157 15.86 -14.04 -1.37
C LYS A 157 16.02 -15.31 -2.20
N ASN A 158 17.10 -16.06 -1.98
CA ASN A 158 17.37 -17.29 -2.71
C ASN A 158 16.26 -18.32 -2.47
N TYR A 159 15.77 -18.43 -1.24
CA TYR A 159 14.65 -19.31 -0.91
C TYR A 159 13.36 -18.90 -1.63
N LEU A 160 13.01 -17.61 -1.62
CA LEU A 160 11.81 -17.11 -2.29
C LEU A 160 11.87 -17.24 -3.82
N LEU A 161 13.06 -17.10 -4.41
CA LEU A 161 13.27 -17.34 -5.84
C LEU A 161 13.03 -18.81 -6.19
N GLN A 162 13.64 -19.74 -5.45
CA GLN A 162 13.43 -21.18 -5.65
C GLN A 162 11.97 -21.58 -5.45
N LEU A 163 11.32 -21.04 -4.41
CA LEU A 163 9.90 -21.26 -4.15
C LEU A 163 9.06 -20.73 -5.31
N ALA A 164 9.28 -19.50 -5.77
CA ALA A 164 8.53 -18.91 -6.87
C ALA A 164 8.66 -19.72 -8.17
N GLU A 165 9.85 -20.25 -8.46
CA GLU A 165 10.11 -21.13 -9.60
C GLU A 165 9.40 -22.48 -9.47
N GLN A 166 9.44 -23.10 -8.28
CA GLN A 166 8.80 -24.40 -8.01
C GLN A 166 7.28 -24.36 -8.19
N ILE A 167 6.61 -23.31 -7.71
CA ILE A 167 5.16 -23.14 -7.83
C ILE A 167 4.72 -22.27 -9.01
N LYS A 168 5.68 -21.84 -9.85
CA LYS A 168 5.43 -21.06 -11.07
C LYS A 168 4.63 -19.77 -10.82
N ILE A 169 4.99 -19.03 -9.77
CA ILE A 169 4.42 -17.71 -9.48
C ILE A 169 5.43 -16.60 -9.85
N PRO A 170 4.95 -15.41 -10.25
CA PRO A 170 5.84 -14.30 -10.60
C PRO A 170 6.61 -13.79 -9.38
N TYR A 171 7.91 -13.56 -9.59
CA TYR A 171 8.79 -12.83 -8.69
C TYR A 171 9.11 -11.47 -9.30
N ASN A 172 8.62 -10.39 -8.70
CA ASN A 172 8.81 -9.01 -9.18
C ASN A 172 9.77 -8.28 -8.26
N SER A 173 10.84 -7.69 -8.80
CA SER A 173 11.79 -6.89 -8.03
C SER A 173 11.65 -5.41 -8.37
N ASP A 174 11.20 -4.61 -7.40
CA ASP A 174 11.09 -3.15 -7.48
C ASP A 174 11.86 -2.49 -6.33
N LEU A 175 13.19 -2.61 -6.41
CA LEU A 175 14.11 -2.09 -5.39
C LEU A 175 14.10 -0.56 -5.26
N SER A 176 13.66 0.13 -6.32
CA SER A 176 13.63 1.60 -6.38
C SER A 176 12.30 2.19 -5.90
N TRP A 177 11.34 1.34 -5.55
CA TRP A 177 10.00 1.77 -5.20
C TRP A 177 10.01 2.74 -4.02
N LYS A 178 9.23 3.82 -4.18
CA LYS A 178 8.92 4.80 -3.14
C LYS A 178 7.50 5.30 -3.37
N TRP A 179 6.76 5.53 -2.29
CA TRP A 179 5.46 6.18 -2.36
C TRP A 179 5.58 7.58 -3.00
N LYS A 180 4.92 7.78 -4.14
CA LYS A 180 4.93 9.02 -4.93
C LYS A 180 3.54 9.41 -5.41
#